data_AF-A0A6P2R1Z8-F1
#
_entry.id   AF-A0A6P2R1Z8-F1
#
_cell.length_a   1.000
_cell.length_b   1.000
_cell.length_c   1.000
_cell.angle_alpha   90.00
_cell.angle_beta   90.00
_cell.angle_gamma   90.00
#
_symmetry.space_group_name_H-M   'P 1'
#
loop_
_entity.id
_entity.type
_entity.pdbx_description
1 polymer ?
#
loop_
_entity_poly.entity_id
_entity_poly.type
_entity_poly.pdbx_seq_one_letter_code
_entity_poly.pdbx_strand_id
1 'polypeptide(L)'
;MQTAAISWGTTPSIRVYTANGNKITERCYDGQNWYTGAFNQAGDNVSATCWLAGSAIHIRVYATSGGSTTEWCWDGDGWTRGGYTGL
;
A
#
# COMPACT_ATOMS: atom_id res chain seq x y z
N MET A 1 -4.30 16.07 1.17
CA MET A 1 -3.73 14.89 1.85
C MET A 1 -4.83 13.89 2.09
N GLN A 2 -4.64 12.63 1.71
CA GLN A 2 -5.59 11.53 1.92
C GLN A 2 -4.82 10.25 2.29
N THR A 3 -5.42 9.37 3.11
CA THR A 3 -4.77 8.15 3.60
C THR A 3 -5.62 6.90 3.40
N ALA A 4 -4.94 5.76 3.32
CA ALA A 4 -5.53 4.42 3.42
C ALA A 4 -4.71 3.58 4.40
N ALA A 5 -5.37 2.72 5.17
CA ALA A 5 -4.72 1.88 6.17
C ALA A 5 -5.14 0.42 6.03
N ILE A 6 -4.20 -0.48 6.26
CA ILE A 6 -4.40 -1.93 6.31
C ILE A 6 -3.67 -2.49 7.53
N SER A 7 -4.15 -3.63 8.06
CA SER A 7 -3.48 -4.35 9.13
C SER A 7 -3.67 -5.85 9.01
N TRP A 8 -2.74 -6.62 9.59
CA TRP A 8 -2.79 -8.07 9.63
C TRP A 8 -2.05 -8.63 10.86
N GLY A 9 -2.30 -9.90 11.18
CA GLY A 9 -1.70 -10.59 12.32
C GLY A 9 -2.25 -10.11 13.68
N THR A 10 -1.67 -10.61 14.77
CA THR A 10 -2.14 -10.36 16.15
C THR A 10 -1.34 -9.30 16.89
N THR A 11 -0.07 -9.05 16.55
CA THR A 11 0.76 -7.95 17.10
C THR A 11 0.35 -6.55 16.64
N PRO A 12 -0.66 -6.40 15.75
CA PRO A 12 -0.61 -6.53 14.30
C PRO A 12 0.52 -5.75 13.60
N SER A 13 0.79 -6.09 12.35
CA SER A 13 1.46 -5.20 11.41
C SER A 13 0.44 -4.22 10.82
N ILE A 14 0.83 -2.96 10.65
CA ILE A 14 0.00 -1.90 10.07
C ILE A 14 0.79 -1.22 8.96
N ARG A 15 0.12 -0.91 7.85
CA ARG A 15 0.64 -0.02 6.80
C ARG A 15 -0.33 1.13 6.60
N VAL A 16 0.21 2.34 6.52
CA VAL A 16 -0.54 3.56 6.22
C VAL A 16 0.06 4.20 4.99
N TYR A 17 -0.73 4.26 3.92
CA TYR A 17 -0.38 4.93 2.67
C TYR A 17 -0.92 6.35 2.69
N THR A 18 -0.10 7.33 2.34
CA THR A 18 -0.46 8.75 2.36
C THR A 18 -0.23 9.39 1.00
N ALA A 19 -1.31 9.80 0.33
CA ALA A 19 -1.26 10.62 -0.87
C ALA A 19 -1.12 12.10 -0.49
N ASN A 20 0.00 12.70 -0.89
CA ASN A 20 0.30 14.12 -0.66
C ASN A 20 1.16 14.70 -1.79
N GLY A 21 0.61 15.66 -2.56
CA GLY A 21 1.31 16.31 -3.66
C GLY A 21 1.70 15.37 -4.80
N ASN A 22 0.75 14.57 -5.30
CA ASN A 22 0.94 13.53 -6.33
C ASN A 22 2.00 12.47 -5.97
N LYS A 23 2.25 12.25 -4.69
CA LYS A 23 3.16 11.23 -4.18
C LYS A 23 2.48 10.46 -3.07
N ILE A 24 2.50 9.14 -3.18
CA ILE A 24 2.04 8.21 -2.17
C ILE A 24 3.25 7.58 -1.49
N THR A 25 3.34 7.73 -0.17
CA THR A 25 4.37 7.10 0.66
C THR A 25 3.75 6.18 1.70
N GLU A 26 4.55 5.27 2.24
CA GLU A 26 4.12 4.30 3.25
C GLU A 26 4.79 4.51 4.60
N ARG A 27 4.00 4.45 5.66
CA ARG A 27 4.46 4.30 7.04
C ARG A 27 4.08 2.90 7.53
N CYS A 28 5.03 2.24 8.17
CA CYS A 28 4.92 0.86 8.62
C CYS A 28 5.03 0.78 10.15
N TYR A 29 4.26 -0.11 10.75
CA TYR A 29 4.40 -0.52 12.14
C TYR A 29 4.35 -2.03 12.22
N ASP A 30 5.27 -2.64 12.96
CA ASP A 30 5.36 -4.10 13.16
C ASP A 30 5.54 -4.47 14.65
N GLY A 31 4.95 -3.68 15.56
CA GLY A 31 4.93 -3.97 17.01
C GLY A 31 5.85 -3.13 17.89
N GLN A 32 6.67 -2.24 17.32
CA GLN A 32 7.59 -1.39 18.09
C GLN A 32 7.56 0.07 17.66
N ASN A 33 8.25 0.42 16.57
CA ASN A 33 8.40 1.78 16.09
C ASN A 33 7.81 1.93 14.70
N TRP A 34 7.31 3.13 14.40
CA TRP A 34 6.92 3.48 13.04
C TRP A 34 8.15 3.78 12.19
N TYR A 35 8.23 3.19 11.01
CA TYR A 35 9.29 3.44 10.03
C TYR A 35 8.71 3.75 8.64
N THR A 36 9.55 4.28 7.74
CA THR A 36 9.14 4.56 6.36
C THR A 36 9.30 3.27 5.54
N GLY A 37 8.24 2.84 4.90
CA GLY A 37 8.23 1.64 4.06
C GLY A 37 8.83 1.87 2.68
N ALA A 38 8.86 0.81 1.88
CA ALA A 38 9.44 0.83 0.54
C ALA A 38 8.50 1.43 -0.52
N PHE A 39 7.20 1.54 -0.24
CA PHE A 39 6.24 2.05 -1.21
C PHE A 39 6.45 3.55 -1.48
N ASN A 40 6.67 3.89 -2.75
CA ASN A 40 6.83 5.27 -3.20
C ASN A 40 6.41 5.40 -4.67
N GLN A 41 5.18 5.82 -4.91
CA GLN A 41 4.59 5.91 -6.26
C GLN A 41 3.81 7.20 -6.45
N ALA A 42 3.57 7.59 -7.71
CA ALA A 42 2.72 8.73 -8.01
C ALA A 42 1.25 8.43 -7.66
N GLY A 43 0.50 9.46 -7.25
CA GLY A 43 -0.91 9.34 -6.92
C GLY A 43 -1.43 10.48 -6.06
N ASP A 44 -2.62 10.96 -6.42
CA ASP A 44 -3.39 11.96 -5.67
C ASP A 44 -4.46 11.32 -4.77
N ASN A 45 -4.79 10.06 -5.04
CA ASN A 45 -5.67 9.22 -4.22
C ASN A 45 -5.11 7.81 -4.08
N VAL A 46 -5.31 7.22 -2.90
CA VAL A 46 -4.87 5.86 -2.56
C VAL A 46 -5.95 5.06 -1.86
N SER A 47 -6.09 3.80 -2.25
CA SER A 47 -6.76 2.77 -1.46
C SER A 47 -5.86 1.54 -1.33
N ALA A 48 -6.08 0.71 -0.32
CA ALA A 48 -5.27 -0.48 -0.09
C ALA A 48 -6.11 -1.62 0.51
N THR A 49 -5.73 -2.86 0.19
CA THR A 49 -6.26 -4.07 0.80
C THR A 49 -5.13 -5.10 0.98
N CYS A 50 -5.31 -6.06 1.88
CA CYS A 50 -4.35 -7.13 2.09
C CYS A 50 -5.02 -8.44 2.50
N TRP A 51 -4.32 -9.55 2.28
CA TRP A 51 -4.70 -10.87 2.75
C TRP A 51 -3.48 -11.71 3.10
N LEU A 52 -3.69 -12.77 3.89
CA LEU A 52 -2.67 -13.74 4.24
C LEU A 52 -2.82 -15.01 3.38
N ALA A 53 -1.71 -15.50 2.82
CA ALA A 53 -1.59 -16.85 2.27
C ALA A 53 -0.67 -17.65 3.21
N GLY A 54 -1.25 -18.41 4.13
CA GLY A 54 -0.51 -18.93 5.28
C GLY A 54 -0.05 -17.78 6.18
N SER A 55 1.25 -17.65 6.42
CA SER A 55 1.85 -16.51 7.13
C SER A 55 2.35 -15.40 6.20
N ALA A 56 2.34 -15.61 4.88
CA ALA A 56 2.81 -14.63 3.91
C ALA A 56 1.76 -13.55 3.68
N ILE A 57 2.18 -12.29 3.79
CA ILE A 57 1.33 -11.12 3.52
C ILE A 57 1.34 -10.76 2.03
N HIS A 58 0.15 -10.53 1.49
CA HIS A 58 -0.08 -9.97 0.17
C HIS A 58 -0.79 -8.63 0.30
N ILE A 59 -0.28 -7.59 -0.36
CA ILE A 59 -0.85 -6.25 -0.32
C ILE A 59 -1.14 -5.79 -1.75
N ARG A 60 -2.29 -5.14 -1.94
CA ARG A 60 -2.63 -4.40 -3.15
C ARG A 60 -2.89 -2.95 -2.79
N VAL A 61 -2.17 -2.05 -3.45
CA VAL A 61 -2.36 -0.60 -3.34
C VAL A 61 -2.83 -0.09 -4.70
N TYR A 62 -3.97 0.59 -4.71
CA TYR A 62 -4.50 1.23 -5.91
C TYR A 62 -4.17 2.72 -5.82
N ALA A 63 -3.23 3.16 -6.66
CA ALA A 63 -2.76 4.53 -6.77
C ALA A 63 -3.41 5.21 -7.97
N THR A 64 -4.15 6.29 -7.73
CA THR A 64 -4.85 7.04 -8.78
C THR A 64 -4.22 8.42 -8.96
N SER A 65 -3.83 8.74 -10.20
CA SER A 65 -3.40 10.08 -10.63
C SER A 65 -4.33 10.54 -11.75
N GLY A 66 -5.01 11.66 -11.56
CA GLY A 66 -6.06 12.10 -12.48
C GLY A 66 -7.16 11.04 -12.65
N GLY A 67 -7.38 10.59 -13.89
CA GLY A 67 -8.42 9.60 -14.24
C GLY A 67 -7.93 8.16 -14.36
N SER A 68 -6.66 7.86 -14.05
CA SER A 68 -6.08 6.53 -14.23
C SER A 68 -5.59 5.94 -12.92
N THR A 69 -5.91 4.67 -12.68
CA THR A 69 -5.52 3.91 -11.49
C THR A 69 -4.51 2.84 -11.85
N THR A 70 -3.39 2.81 -11.14
CA THR A 70 -2.38 1.73 -11.22
C THR A 70 -2.42 0.91 -9.93
N GLU A 71 -2.52 -0.40 -10.07
CA GLU A 71 -2.33 -1.33 -8.96
C GLU A 71 -0.84 -1.63 -8.74
N TRP A 72 -0.45 -1.67 -7.47
CA TRP A 72 0.86 -2.09 -7.01
C TRP A 72 0.72 -3.25 -6.03
N CYS A 73 1.59 -4.25 -6.22
CA CYS A 73 1.51 -5.52 -5.53
C CYS A 73 2.76 -5.73 -4.68
N TRP A 74 2.54 -6.07 -3.41
CA TRP A 74 3.56 -6.67 -2.55
C TRP A 74 3.20 -8.13 -2.35
N ASP A 75 4.10 -9.03 -2.74
CA ASP A 75 3.92 -10.49 -2.61
C ASP A 75 5.14 -11.16 -1.95
N GLY A 76 5.92 -10.38 -1.18
CA GLY A 76 7.06 -10.86 -0.38
C GLY A 76 8.44 -10.38 -0.86
N ASP A 77 8.57 -9.93 -2.11
CA ASP A 77 9.83 -9.43 -2.66
C ASP A 77 9.61 -8.18 -3.54
N GLY A 78 9.62 -7.02 -2.88
CA GLY A 78 9.49 -5.73 -3.54
C GLY A 78 8.08 -5.40 -4.07
N TRP A 79 7.93 -4.15 -4.51
CA TRP A 79 6.68 -3.66 -5.12
C TRP A 79 6.71 -3.85 -6.62
N THR A 80 5.72 -4.53 -7.16
CA THR A 80 5.58 -4.79 -8.59
C THR A 80 4.29 -4.18 -9.13
N ARG A 81 4.27 -3.86 -10.43
CA ARG A 81 3.06 -3.35 -11.10
C ARG A 81 2.06 -4.48 -11.29
N GLY A 82 0.84 -4.27 -10.86
CA GLY A 82 -0.27 -5.23 -10.99
C GLY A 82 -0.91 -5.25 -12.37
N GLY A 83 -1.87 -6.16 -12.54
CA GLY A 83 -2.61 -6.37 -13.78
C GLY A 83 -3.93 -5.60 -13.87
N TYR A 84 -4.33 -4.88 -12.82
CA TYR A 84 -5.57 -4.11 -12.80
C TYR A 84 -5.64 -3.06 -13.93
N THR A 85 -6.82 -2.98 -14.55
CA THR A 85 -7.21 -1.89 -15.45
C THR A 85 -8.59 -1.36 -15.04
N GLY A 86 -8.80 -0.05 -15.20
CA GLY A 86 -10.13 0.56 -15.09
C GLY A 86 -10.96 0.39 -16.36
N LEU A 87 -12.19 0.94 -16.33
CA LEU A 87 -13.05 1.11 -17.51
C LEU A 87 -12.51 2.21 -18.45
#